data_AF-C8PMF7-F1
#
_entry.id   AF-C8PMF7-F1
#
_cell.length_a   1.000
_cell.length_b   1.000
_cell.length_c   1.000
_cell.angle_alpha   90.00
_cell.angle_beta   90.00
_cell.angle_gamma   90.00
#
_symmetry.space_group_name_H-M   'P 1'
#
loop_
_entity.id
_entity.type
_entity.pdbx_description
1 polymer ?
#
loop_
_entity_poly.entity_id
_entity_poly.type
_entity_poly.pdbx_seq_one_letter_code
_entity_poly.pdbx_strand_id
1 'polypeptide(L)'
;MQRIRRTLSVKLIMVFFPAIMGFLTFGFFVLRYKNAQDASAEVRRTLHITAAGVQALCSGIPFDVLTADSGKEEPFLSLQQKLNKLQEQTGVYNIWLIRKTDEQLLVLTATHGADSFFTLDSPPSELLQAFQTNTITFTTSPYRNRFGTVQSLFMPLDNADSANRYAIAVDSDYSGRHEQLMRSVWLTVIPVFLFCMACLAVVVFLVTVFFVRPLMELRKNLDDIGRGTADLSIRLAVKGNDEISDTAHTFNNFIAHLNTMIADLKTNASQIGLVEKKLFDASQGTAASINQIRSNTAAISKSTELLKQDVGGTNALSENVSGIAQDLVEAIRHQTQASASSAEAADEMIKSFSIIAEEIGRLEAFSESLETKSESGILRMDETEKVVTDINTRIHAIDSFVKMIDNIAEQTNMLAMNAAIESAHAGEYGKGFAVVAQEIRQLADDAKKNAAAIAHSLKDIIDRTQAAALITEETKRSFTDIDSGVHQTGKAFISMREQIKTVSGAADAIQQAVLNLRNQQELVASSAQTLGGVSSELARTGGKIESLAAQVNTGITEILIGMDEISGAEHIVIQEAESLNEIIDSVQNQIDKFKTSAETE
;
A
#
# COMPACT_ATOMS: atom_id res chain seq x y z
N MET A 1 12.13 -62.89 25.79
CA MET A 1 11.55 -64.06 25.10
C MET A 1 10.01 -64.12 25.06
N GLN A 2 9.25 -63.25 25.74
CA GLN A 2 7.77 -63.31 25.74
C GLN A 2 7.05 -62.70 24.52
N ARG A 3 7.74 -62.03 23.58
CA ARG A 3 7.09 -61.34 22.44
C ARG A 3 6.90 -62.15 21.16
N ILE A 4 7.49 -63.34 21.05
CA ILE A 4 7.39 -64.20 19.84
C ILE A 4 6.04 -64.96 19.77
N ARG A 5 5.17 -64.85 20.78
CA ARG A 5 3.94 -65.66 20.91
C ARG A 5 2.68 -65.13 20.21
N ARG A 6 2.74 -64.13 19.33
CA ARG A 6 1.53 -63.43 18.85
C ARG A 6 1.36 -63.22 17.34
N THR A 7 2.07 -63.92 16.46
CA THR A 7 1.72 -63.95 15.03
C THR A 7 0.91 -65.19 14.70
N LEU A 8 -0.22 -65.00 14.02
CA LEU A 8 -1.21 -66.04 13.69
C LEU A 8 -0.58 -67.19 12.88
N SER A 9 0.37 -66.87 12.01
CA SER A 9 1.15 -67.81 11.20
C SER A 9 2.07 -68.70 12.04
N VAL A 10 2.70 -68.17 13.08
CA VAL A 10 3.52 -68.97 14.02
C VAL A 10 2.62 -69.86 14.89
N LYS A 11 1.43 -69.39 15.27
CA LYS A 11 0.44 -70.22 15.96
C LYS A 11 -0.08 -71.35 15.08
N LEU A 12 -0.37 -71.10 13.80
CA LEU A 12 -0.83 -72.15 12.88
C LEU A 12 0.22 -73.24 12.71
N ILE A 13 1.48 -72.87 12.47
CA ILE A 13 2.57 -73.84 12.30
C ILE A 13 2.83 -74.63 13.59
N MET A 14 2.80 -73.97 14.76
CA MET A 14 2.96 -74.66 16.05
C MET A 14 1.78 -75.59 16.40
N VAL A 15 0.58 -75.34 15.88
CA VAL A 15 -0.60 -76.17 16.19
C VAL A 15 -0.73 -77.34 15.22
N PHE A 16 -0.52 -77.13 13.91
CA PHE A 16 -0.72 -78.19 12.92
C PHE A 16 0.47 -79.16 12.81
N PHE A 17 1.70 -78.70 13.03
CA PHE A 17 2.88 -79.55 12.86
C PHE A 17 2.98 -80.70 13.89
N PRO A 18 2.76 -80.49 15.21
CA PRO A 18 2.76 -81.58 16.17
C PRO A 18 1.61 -82.58 15.95
N ALA A 19 0.45 -82.09 15.49
CA ALA A 19 -0.72 -82.92 15.21
C ALA A 19 -0.48 -83.88 14.04
N ILE A 20 0.09 -83.39 12.93
CA ILE A 20 0.45 -84.21 11.77
C ILE A 20 1.50 -85.25 12.14
N MET A 21 2.47 -84.89 12.99
CA MET A 21 3.57 -85.77 13.34
C MET A 21 3.21 -86.83 14.39
N GLY A 22 2.27 -86.52 15.29
CA GLY A 22 1.62 -87.50 16.16
C GLY A 22 0.82 -88.54 15.37
N PHE A 23 0.15 -88.13 14.29
CA PHE A 23 -0.61 -89.06 13.44
C PHE A 23 0.30 -90.05 12.69
N LEU A 24 1.44 -89.57 12.15
CA LEU A 24 2.41 -90.41 11.44
C LEU A 24 3.09 -91.45 12.36
N THR A 25 3.43 -91.07 13.59
CA THR A 25 4.06 -91.98 14.57
C THR A 25 3.09 -93.05 15.07
N PHE A 26 1.82 -92.71 15.31
CA PHE A 26 0.78 -93.67 15.69
C PHE A 26 0.49 -94.69 14.58
N GLY A 27 0.41 -94.24 13.32
CA GLY A 27 0.22 -95.11 12.16
C GLY A 27 1.33 -96.17 12.02
N PHE A 28 2.57 -95.79 12.31
CA PHE A 28 3.72 -96.71 12.24
C PHE A 28 3.69 -97.79 13.34
N PHE A 29 3.20 -97.45 14.54
CA PHE A 29 3.06 -98.38 15.66
C PHE A 29 2.01 -99.47 15.38
N VAL A 30 0.85 -99.07 14.85
CA VAL A 30 -0.26 -100.00 14.50
C VAL A 30 0.19 -101.03 13.46
N LEU A 31 0.96 -100.60 12.45
CA LEU A 31 1.47 -101.48 11.40
C LEU A 31 2.38 -102.58 11.95
N ARG A 32 3.23 -102.26 12.92
CA ARG A 32 4.19 -103.21 13.50
C ARG A 32 3.52 -104.20 14.46
N TYR A 33 2.51 -103.75 15.21
CA TYR A 33 1.71 -104.65 16.06
C TYR A 33 1.00 -105.73 15.23
N LYS A 34 0.46 -105.37 14.07
CA LYS A 34 -0.19 -106.32 13.16
C LYS A 34 0.77 -107.39 12.64
N ASN A 35 1.98 -107.00 12.21
CA ASN A 35 3.00 -107.94 11.72
C ASN A 35 3.47 -108.95 12.78
N ALA A 36 3.36 -108.64 14.08
CA ALA A 36 3.71 -109.58 15.14
C ALA A 36 2.66 -110.68 15.34
N GLN A 37 1.38 -110.41 15.06
CA GLN A 37 0.32 -111.42 15.18
C GLN A 37 0.38 -112.47 14.06
N ASP A 38 0.67 -112.05 12.83
CA ASP A 38 0.75 -112.94 11.65
C ASP A 38 1.84 -114.02 11.80
N ALA A 39 2.93 -113.73 12.52
CA ALA A 39 4.00 -114.68 12.78
C ALA A 39 3.57 -115.89 13.64
N SER A 40 2.50 -115.81 14.43
CA SER A 40 2.07 -116.92 15.31
C SER A 40 1.26 -118.00 14.58
N ALA A 41 0.53 -117.63 13.53
CA ALA A 41 -0.30 -118.56 12.75
C ALA A 41 0.55 -119.55 11.93
N GLU A 42 1.69 -119.09 11.42
CA GLU A 42 2.60 -119.91 10.60
C GLU A 42 3.20 -121.09 11.37
N VAL A 43 3.53 -120.91 12.66
CA VAL A 43 4.13 -121.98 13.49
C VAL A 43 3.19 -123.17 13.68
N ARG A 44 1.89 -122.91 13.88
CA ARG A 44 0.90 -123.98 14.08
C ARG A 44 0.75 -124.83 12.81
N ARG A 45 0.86 -124.21 11.64
CA ARG A 45 0.81 -124.88 10.34
C ARG A 45 1.99 -125.83 10.15
N THR A 46 3.21 -125.36 10.45
CA THR A 46 4.44 -126.17 10.33
C THR A 46 4.42 -127.39 11.24
N LEU A 47 4.00 -127.23 12.50
CA LEU A 47 3.90 -128.34 13.46
C LEU A 47 2.92 -129.43 13.00
N HIS A 48 1.79 -129.02 12.42
CA HIS A 48 0.77 -129.95 11.95
C HIS A 48 1.20 -130.74 10.71
N ILE A 49 1.86 -130.08 9.75
CA ILE A 49 2.42 -130.74 8.55
C ILE A 49 3.47 -131.77 8.97
N THR A 50 4.32 -131.41 9.94
CA THR A 50 5.40 -132.28 10.40
C THR A 50 4.85 -133.53 11.08
N ALA A 51 3.86 -133.40 11.96
CA ALA A 51 3.25 -134.56 12.62
C ALA A 51 2.61 -135.54 11.64
N ALA A 52 1.95 -135.05 10.58
CA ALA A 52 1.41 -135.90 9.53
C ALA A 52 2.51 -136.64 8.75
N GLY A 53 3.64 -135.98 8.50
CA GLY A 53 4.82 -136.62 7.90
C GLY A 53 5.38 -137.75 8.77
N VAL A 54 5.41 -137.55 10.09
CA VAL A 54 5.85 -138.58 11.05
C VAL A 54 4.90 -139.78 11.04
N GLN A 55 3.59 -139.55 11.01
CA GLN A 55 2.59 -140.63 10.93
C GLN A 55 2.81 -141.50 9.69
N ALA A 56 3.07 -140.90 8.53
CA ALA A 56 3.36 -141.64 7.30
C ALA A 56 4.63 -142.49 7.41
N LEU A 57 5.68 -141.96 8.07
CA LEU A 57 6.94 -142.68 8.30
C LEU A 57 6.77 -143.88 9.24
N CYS A 58 5.79 -143.81 10.15
CA CYS A 58 5.53 -144.88 11.12
C CYS A 58 4.59 -145.99 10.57
N SER A 59 3.96 -145.78 9.40
CA SER A 59 3.01 -146.74 8.83
C SER A 59 3.72 -147.97 8.26
N GLY A 60 3.39 -149.16 8.77
CA GLY A 60 3.98 -150.44 8.36
C GLY A 60 5.14 -150.95 9.23
N ILE A 61 5.51 -150.24 10.29
CA ILE A 61 6.49 -150.71 11.28
C ILE A 61 5.74 -151.26 12.50
N PRO A 62 5.85 -152.58 12.81
CA PRO A 62 5.25 -153.11 14.03
C PRO A 62 5.97 -152.56 15.25
N PHE A 63 5.28 -151.71 16.02
CA PHE A 63 5.87 -150.98 17.15
C PHE A 63 6.30 -151.88 18.32
N ASP A 64 5.77 -153.11 18.41
CA ASP A 64 6.14 -154.06 19.47
C ASP A 64 7.60 -154.53 19.32
N VAL A 65 8.18 -154.38 18.13
CA VAL A 65 9.60 -154.66 17.86
C VAL A 65 10.49 -153.51 18.32
N LEU A 66 9.94 -152.34 18.67
CA LEU A 66 10.71 -151.21 19.20
C LEU A 66 10.80 -151.33 20.73
N THR A 67 11.83 -152.01 21.19
CA THR A 67 12.14 -152.22 22.60
C THR A 67 13.55 -151.70 22.92
N ALA A 68 13.88 -151.54 24.20
CA ALA A 68 15.19 -151.03 24.60
C ALA A 68 16.35 -151.88 24.08
N ASP A 69 16.16 -153.20 23.97
CA ASP A 69 17.17 -154.14 23.48
C ASP A 69 17.36 -154.05 21.95
N SER A 70 16.30 -153.72 21.20
CA SER A 70 16.34 -153.56 19.73
C SER A 70 16.67 -152.14 19.28
N GLY A 71 16.96 -151.22 20.20
CA GLY A 71 17.28 -149.82 19.88
C GLY A 71 18.54 -149.62 19.01
N LYS A 72 19.35 -150.66 18.83
CA LYS A 72 20.54 -150.65 17.95
C LYS A 72 20.41 -151.53 16.71
N GLU A 73 19.26 -152.16 16.50
CA GLU A 73 19.00 -153.08 15.41
C GLU A 73 17.98 -152.50 14.41
N GLU A 74 17.97 -153.03 13.19
CA GLU A 74 16.88 -152.76 12.25
C GLU A 74 15.61 -153.44 12.76
N PRO A 75 14.45 -152.74 12.87
CA PRO A 75 14.06 -151.54 12.11
C PRO A 75 14.14 -150.17 12.83
N PHE A 76 14.70 -150.06 14.05
CA PHE A 76 14.66 -148.80 14.85
C PHE A 76 15.54 -147.68 14.26
N LEU A 77 16.78 -147.99 13.86
CA LEU A 77 17.74 -146.99 13.33
C LEU A 77 17.19 -146.25 12.09
N SER A 78 16.55 -146.99 11.18
CA SER A 78 15.96 -146.43 9.96
C SER A 78 14.84 -145.44 10.26
N LEU A 79 13.98 -145.73 11.25
CA LEU A 79 12.94 -144.80 11.68
C LEU A 79 13.56 -143.54 12.30
N GLN A 80 14.52 -143.68 13.22
CA GLN A 80 15.15 -142.54 13.89
C GLN A 80 15.86 -141.60 12.91
N GLN A 81 16.58 -142.13 11.90
CA GLN A 81 17.19 -141.30 10.86
C GLN A 81 16.16 -140.53 10.02
N LYS A 82 15.05 -141.18 9.65
CA LYS A 82 13.98 -140.53 8.88
C LYS A 82 13.30 -139.42 9.69
N LEU A 83 13.06 -139.65 10.97
CA LEU A 83 12.50 -138.64 11.88
C LEU A 83 13.46 -137.45 12.07
N ASN A 84 14.76 -137.70 12.28
CA ASN A 84 15.76 -136.63 12.39
C ASN A 84 15.83 -135.77 11.11
N LYS A 85 15.82 -136.40 9.93
CA LYS A 85 15.82 -135.67 8.66
C LYS A 85 14.55 -134.83 8.48
N LEU A 86 13.39 -135.35 8.90
CA LEU A 86 12.13 -134.62 8.84
C LEU A 86 12.12 -133.43 9.81
N GLN A 87 12.70 -133.58 11.00
CA GLN A 87 12.87 -132.50 11.98
C GLN A 87 13.73 -131.37 11.41
N GLU A 88 14.89 -131.68 10.80
CA GLU A 88 15.75 -130.66 10.15
C GLU A 88 15.05 -129.95 8.98
N GLN A 89 14.33 -130.68 8.13
CA GLN A 89 13.68 -130.11 6.95
C GLN A 89 12.52 -129.18 7.29
N THR A 90 11.74 -129.52 8.31
CA THR A 90 10.57 -128.74 8.71
C THR A 90 10.93 -127.63 9.69
N GLY A 91 12.13 -127.67 10.27
CA GLY A 91 12.61 -126.69 11.24
C GLY A 91 11.84 -126.70 12.55
N VAL A 92 11.10 -127.77 12.83
CA VAL A 92 10.50 -127.99 14.15
C VAL A 92 11.60 -128.29 15.16
N TYR A 93 11.32 -128.04 16.44
CA TYR A 93 12.30 -128.22 17.49
C TYR A 93 12.58 -129.71 17.70
N ASN A 94 11.58 -130.49 18.13
CA ASN A 94 11.71 -131.93 18.37
C ASN A 94 10.50 -132.71 17.86
N ILE A 95 10.68 -134.00 17.57
CA ILE A 95 9.63 -134.96 17.21
C ILE A 95 9.78 -136.17 18.13
N TRP A 96 8.67 -136.71 18.63
CA TRP A 96 8.63 -137.78 19.60
C TRP A 96 7.62 -138.84 19.19
N LEU A 97 7.93 -140.10 19.49
CA LEU A 97 6.99 -141.21 19.41
C LEU A 97 6.78 -141.80 20.81
N ILE A 98 5.53 -141.83 21.27
CA ILE A 98 5.16 -142.10 22.66
C ILE A 98 4.21 -143.29 22.68
N ARG A 99 4.47 -144.27 23.55
CA ARG A 99 3.60 -145.41 23.85
C ARG A 99 2.97 -145.25 25.22
N LYS A 100 1.71 -145.65 25.36
CA LYS A 100 0.99 -145.75 26.63
C LYS A 100 0.71 -147.22 26.95
N THR A 101 1.23 -147.67 28.09
CA THR A 101 0.86 -148.94 28.75
C THR A 101 -0.03 -148.65 29.97
N ASP A 102 -0.66 -149.69 30.54
CA ASP A 102 -1.58 -149.54 31.68
C ASP A 102 -0.95 -148.89 32.92
N GLU A 103 0.37 -149.01 33.09
CA GLU A 103 1.07 -148.44 34.25
C GLU A 103 1.92 -147.20 33.92
N GLN A 104 2.33 -146.92 32.66
CA GLN A 104 3.24 -145.79 32.34
C GLN A 104 3.14 -145.25 30.89
N LEU A 105 3.56 -143.99 30.67
CA LEU A 105 3.79 -143.39 29.35
C LEU A 105 5.29 -143.44 29.03
N LEU A 106 5.65 -144.11 27.95
CA LEU A 106 7.02 -144.35 27.53
C LEU A 106 7.30 -143.68 26.17
N VAL A 107 8.28 -142.80 26.11
CA VAL A 107 8.79 -142.26 24.85
C VAL A 107 9.69 -143.31 24.22
N LEU A 108 9.31 -143.83 23.07
CA LEU A 108 10.07 -144.85 22.34
C LEU A 108 11.27 -144.24 21.63
N THR A 109 11.08 -143.09 21.00
CA THR A 109 12.15 -142.38 20.32
C THR A 109 11.83 -140.89 20.29
N ALA A 110 12.87 -140.08 20.29
CA ALA A 110 12.78 -138.66 20.07
C ALA A 110 13.91 -138.21 19.15
N THR A 111 13.65 -137.20 18.34
CA THR A 111 14.65 -136.58 17.48
C THR A 111 15.46 -135.54 18.26
N HIS A 112 16.42 -134.92 17.58
CA HIS A 112 17.20 -133.81 18.13
C HIS A 112 18.12 -134.21 19.30
N GLY A 113 18.78 -135.37 19.16
CA GLY A 113 19.81 -135.83 20.11
C GLY A 113 19.28 -136.29 21.47
N ALA A 114 17.96 -136.46 21.58
CA ALA A 114 17.29 -136.99 22.75
C ALA A 114 17.53 -138.50 22.94
N ASP A 115 17.67 -138.93 24.20
CA ASP A 115 17.69 -140.36 24.55
C ASP A 115 16.34 -140.99 24.19
N SER A 116 16.38 -142.20 23.63
CA SER A 116 15.19 -143.01 23.33
C SER A 116 14.84 -143.90 24.54
N PHE A 117 13.57 -144.33 24.65
CA PHE A 117 13.09 -145.23 25.71
C PHE A 117 13.13 -144.68 27.14
N PHE A 118 12.52 -143.52 27.38
CA PHE A 118 12.37 -142.95 28.73
C PHE A 118 10.90 -142.72 29.11
N THR A 119 10.62 -142.74 30.41
CA THR A 119 9.27 -142.47 30.94
C THR A 119 8.96 -140.98 30.96
N LEU A 120 7.72 -140.64 30.60
CA LEU A 120 7.25 -139.26 30.59
C LEU A 120 6.50 -138.97 31.90
N ASP A 121 7.19 -138.40 32.89
CA ASP A 121 6.70 -138.28 34.27
C ASP A 121 5.62 -137.18 34.45
N SER A 122 5.53 -136.21 33.54
CA SER A 122 4.57 -135.10 33.61
C SER A 122 4.07 -134.71 32.21
N PRO A 123 3.19 -135.52 31.61
CA PRO A 123 2.63 -135.21 30.29
C PRO A 123 1.73 -133.98 30.37
N PRO A 124 1.77 -133.07 29.37
CA PRO A 124 0.79 -132.00 29.28
C PRO A 124 -0.62 -132.57 29.11
N SER A 125 -1.62 -131.87 29.65
CA SER A 125 -3.03 -132.29 29.61
C SER A 125 -3.49 -132.64 28.20
N GLU A 126 -3.01 -131.90 27.21
CA GLU A 126 -3.34 -132.05 25.79
C GLU A 126 -2.84 -133.38 25.22
N LEU A 127 -1.72 -133.92 25.71
CA LEU A 127 -1.24 -135.25 25.29
C LEU A 127 -2.12 -136.37 25.86
N LEU A 128 -2.51 -136.28 27.14
CA LEU A 128 -3.44 -137.22 27.75
C LEU A 128 -4.81 -137.18 27.05
N GLN A 129 -5.26 -135.98 26.69
CA GLN A 129 -6.49 -135.77 25.94
C GLN A 129 -6.41 -136.41 24.55
N ALA A 130 -5.30 -136.23 23.83
CA ALA A 130 -5.10 -136.86 22.52
C ALA A 130 -5.24 -138.39 22.59
N PHE A 131 -4.69 -139.04 23.62
CA PHE A 131 -4.88 -140.47 23.82
C PHE A 131 -6.33 -140.85 24.17
N GLN A 132 -7.05 -140.05 24.96
CA GLN A 132 -8.43 -140.35 25.35
C GLN A 132 -9.41 -140.20 24.19
N THR A 133 -9.31 -139.11 23.43
CA THR A 133 -10.28 -138.76 22.37
C THR A 133 -9.88 -139.25 20.99
N ASN A 134 -8.66 -139.73 20.81
CA ASN A 134 -8.08 -140.11 19.53
C ASN A 134 -8.05 -138.96 18.49
N THR A 135 -7.88 -137.72 18.95
CA THR A 135 -7.81 -136.51 18.09
C THR A 135 -6.51 -135.73 18.29
N ILE A 136 -6.11 -134.95 17.29
CA ILE A 136 -4.93 -134.08 17.36
C ILE A 136 -5.17 -132.93 18.33
N THR A 137 -4.22 -132.64 19.21
CA THR A 137 -4.28 -131.54 20.17
C THR A 137 -3.04 -130.64 20.07
N PHE A 138 -3.18 -129.38 20.48
CA PHE A 138 -2.11 -128.38 20.44
C PHE A 138 -2.06 -127.61 21.75
N THR A 139 -0.86 -127.40 22.30
CA THR A 139 -0.71 -126.66 23.56
C THR A 139 -1.03 -125.19 23.38
N THR A 140 -2.04 -124.70 24.09
CA THR A 140 -2.53 -123.31 23.97
C THR A 140 -1.53 -122.28 24.47
N SER A 141 -0.68 -122.66 25.44
CA SER A 141 0.42 -121.85 25.95
C SER A 141 1.72 -122.65 25.90
N PRO A 142 2.88 -121.99 25.75
CA PRO A 142 4.17 -122.67 25.84
C PRO A 142 4.34 -123.30 27.21
N TYR A 143 4.85 -124.52 27.25
CA TYR A 143 5.15 -125.25 28.47
C TYR A 143 6.59 -125.74 28.42
N ARG A 144 7.13 -126.10 29.58
CA ARG A 144 8.52 -126.54 29.68
C ARG A 144 8.57 -128.06 29.68
N ASN A 145 9.26 -128.63 28.72
CA ASN A 145 9.61 -130.04 28.70
C ASN A 145 11.11 -130.22 28.98
N ARG A 146 11.60 -131.45 28.85
CA ARG A 146 12.99 -131.80 29.13
C ARG A 146 14.02 -131.06 28.25
N PHE A 147 13.61 -130.54 27.09
CA PHE A 147 14.52 -129.90 26.12
C PHE A 147 14.41 -128.37 26.10
N GLY A 148 13.28 -127.80 26.51
CA GLY A 148 13.13 -126.35 26.53
C GLY A 148 11.69 -125.89 26.79
N THR A 149 11.46 -124.59 26.59
CA THR A 149 10.11 -124.03 26.60
C THR A 149 9.55 -124.12 25.20
N VAL A 150 8.62 -125.04 25.01
CA VAL A 150 8.09 -125.41 23.69
C VAL A 150 6.59 -125.20 23.62
N GLN A 151 6.08 -125.10 22.40
CA GLN A 151 4.69 -125.43 22.10
C GLN A 151 4.64 -126.69 21.27
N SER A 152 3.76 -127.61 21.64
CA SER A 152 3.71 -128.94 21.08
C SER A 152 2.37 -129.26 20.46
N LEU A 153 2.41 -130.11 19.43
CA LEU A 153 1.26 -130.76 18.82
C LEU A 153 1.35 -132.26 19.10
N PHE A 154 0.24 -132.87 19.52
CA PHE A 154 0.14 -134.30 19.78
C PHE A 154 -0.86 -134.97 18.83
N MET A 155 -0.48 -136.09 18.22
CA MET A 155 -1.27 -136.82 17.23
C MET A 155 -1.29 -138.32 17.57
N PRO A 156 -2.44 -138.91 17.93
CA PRO A 156 -2.54 -140.33 18.23
C PRO A 156 -2.40 -141.21 16.98
N LEU A 157 -1.91 -142.45 17.15
CA LEU A 157 -1.71 -143.46 16.12
C LEU A 157 -2.58 -144.70 16.40
N ASP A 158 -3.33 -145.18 15.41
CA ASP A 158 -4.17 -146.38 15.53
C ASP A 158 -3.35 -147.64 15.28
N ASN A 159 -3.33 -148.56 16.25
CA ASN A 159 -2.84 -149.92 16.06
C ASN A 159 -3.71 -150.93 16.85
N ALA A 160 -4.02 -152.08 16.23
CA ALA A 160 -5.12 -152.96 16.63
C ALA A 160 -4.72 -154.07 17.62
N ASP A 161 -3.97 -153.73 18.68
CA ASP A 161 -3.75 -154.63 19.81
C ASP A 161 -4.17 -153.95 21.12
N SER A 162 -5.10 -154.57 21.85
CA SER A 162 -5.88 -153.93 22.94
C SER A 162 -5.08 -153.57 24.19
N ALA A 163 -3.78 -153.87 24.22
CA ALA A 163 -2.90 -153.62 25.36
C ALA A 163 -2.00 -152.34 25.24
N ASN A 164 -1.79 -151.78 24.03
CA ASN A 164 -0.84 -150.67 23.82
C ASN A 164 -1.38 -149.57 22.87
N ARG A 165 -1.29 -148.28 23.25
CA ARG A 165 -1.65 -147.12 22.37
C ARG A 165 -0.46 -146.20 22.10
N TYR A 166 -0.39 -145.55 20.94
CA TYR A 166 0.77 -144.74 20.51
C TYR A 166 0.36 -143.31 20.09
N ALA A 167 1.26 -142.33 20.25
CA ALA A 167 1.07 -140.95 19.79
C ALA A 167 2.39 -140.29 19.38
N ILE A 168 2.30 -139.37 18.44
CA ILE A 168 3.38 -138.53 17.94
C ILE A 168 3.29 -137.18 18.67
N ALA A 169 4.43 -136.67 19.14
CA ALA A 169 4.53 -135.27 19.56
C ALA A 169 5.47 -134.51 18.63
N VAL A 170 5.15 -133.25 18.31
CA VAL A 170 6.06 -132.35 17.59
C VAL A 170 6.10 -131.01 18.29
N ASP A 171 7.31 -130.53 18.59
CA ASP A 171 7.58 -129.34 19.40
C ASP A 171 8.11 -128.18 18.54
N SER A 172 7.83 -126.93 18.91
CA SER A 172 8.45 -125.71 18.38
C SER A 172 9.08 -124.88 19.51
N ASP A 173 10.25 -124.28 19.24
CA ASP A 173 10.94 -123.39 20.18
C ASP A 173 10.23 -122.03 20.30
N TYR A 174 9.76 -121.71 21.49
CA TYR A 174 9.08 -120.45 21.79
C TYR A 174 10.07 -119.34 22.20
N SER A 175 11.12 -119.71 22.93
CA SER A 175 12.08 -118.80 23.57
C SER A 175 12.94 -118.04 22.55
N GLY A 176 13.57 -118.73 21.60
CA GLY A 176 14.49 -118.10 20.64
C GLY A 176 13.82 -117.10 19.69
N ARG A 177 12.53 -117.27 19.42
CA ARG A 177 11.79 -116.45 18.44
C ARG A 177 11.23 -115.15 19.04
N HIS A 178 10.87 -115.16 20.33
CA HIS A 178 10.33 -113.98 21.00
C HIS A 178 11.37 -112.85 21.11
N GLU A 179 12.63 -113.20 21.35
CA GLU A 179 13.74 -112.24 21.51
C GLU A 179 14.10 -111.52 20.20
N GLN A 180 14.03 -112.21 19.06
CA GLN A 180 14.29 -111.61 17.73
C GLN A 180 13.23 -110.59 17.30
N LEU A 181 11.96 -110.83 17.64
CA LEU A 181 10.86 -109.93 17.28
C LEU A 181 10.92 -108.61 18.05
N MET A 182 11.27 -108.63 19.34
CA MET A 182 11.33 -107.40 20.16
C MET A 182 12.51 -106.49 19.78
N ARG A 183 13.66 -107.05 19.38
CA ARG A 183 14.83 -106.26 18.96
C ARG A 183 14.59 -105.49 17.65
N SER A 184 13.82 -106.07 16.72
CA SER A 184 13.45 -105.44 15.44
C SER A 184 12.52 -104.23 15.60
N VAL A 185 11.70 -104.19 16.65
CA VAL A 185 10.75 -103.09 16.89
C VAL A 185 11.45 -101.85 17.44
N TRP A 186 12.39 -101.99 18.36
CA TRP A 186 13.05 -100.84 19.00
C TRP A 186 14.08 -100.12 18.10
N LEU A 187 14.73 -100.82 17.17
CA LEU A 187 15.73 -100.24 16.25
C LEU A 187 15.14 -99.28 15.19
N THR A 188 13.82 -99.30 14.96
CA THR A 188 13.19 -98.48 13.90
C THR A 188 12.35 -97.31 14.41
N VAL A 189 11.87 -97.33 15.66
CA VAL A 189 10.99 -96.27 16.21
C VAL A 189 11.77 -95.02 16.65
N ILE A 190 12.94 -95.19 17.25
CA ILE A 190 13.75 -94.08 17.80
C ILE A 190 14.28 -93.12 16.71
N PRO A 191 14.81 -93.58 15.56
CA PRO A 191 15.34 -92.68 14.52
C PRO A 191 14.27 -91.79 13.88
N VAL A 192 13.06 -92.31 13.68
CA VAL A 192 11.94 -91.56 13.07
C VAL A 192 11.50 -90.40 13.96
N PHE A 193 11.48 -90.62 15.28
CA PHE A 193 11.15 -89.57 16.24
C PHE A 193 12.16 -88.41 16.23
N LEU A 194 13.46 -88.72 16.19
CA LEU A 194 14.53 -87.71 16.14
C LEU A 194 14.51 -86.90 14.83
N PHE A 195 14.22 -87.54 13.70
CA PHE A 195 14.09 -86.86 12.41
C PHE A 195 12.96 -85.81 12.42
N CYS A 196 11.82 -86.17 13.01
CA CYS A 196 10.67 -85.27 13.14
C CYS A 196 10.97 -84.00 13.96
N MET A 197 11.75 -84.16 15.04
CA MET A 197 12.20 -83.06 15.89
C MET A 197 13.13 -82.08 15.14
N ALA A 198 14.05 -82.60 14.32
CA ALA A 198 14.96 -81.77 13.54
C ALA A 198 14.21 -80.93 12.48
N CYS A 199 13.22 -81.53 11.79
CA CYS A 199 12.41 -80.79 10.81
C CYS A 199 11.65 -79.61 11.43
N LEU A 200 11.13 -79.77 12.65
CA LEU A 200 10.42 -78.69 13.34
C LEU A 200 11.32 -77.47 13.62
N ALA A 201 12.57 -77.70 14.03
CA ALA A 201 13.51 -76.63 14.34
C ALA A 201 13.86 -75.77 13.10
N VAL A 202 14.04 -76.41 11.94
CA VAL A 202 14.38 -75.72 10.68
C VAL A 202 13.23 -74.82 10.22
N VAL A 203 11.99 -75.29 10.32
CA VAL A 203 10.80 -74.51 9.93
C VAL A 203 10.67 -73.23 10.76
N VAL A 204 10.87 -73.32 12.08
CA VAL A 204 10.81 -72.15 12.98
C VAL A 204 11.87 -71.10 12.64
N PHE A 205 13.08 -71.55 12.28
CA PHE A 205 14.17 -70.66 11.91
C PHE A 205 13.87 -69.86 10.62
N LEU A 206 13.40 -70.54 9.56
CA LEU A 206 13.08 -69.90 8.28
C LEU A 206 11.96 -68.86 8.40
N VAL A 207 10.90 -69.16 9.14
CA VAL A 207 9.79 -68.20 9.36
C VAL A 207 10.26 -66.92 10.05
N THR A 208 11.18 -67.05 11.01
CA THR A 208 11.65 -65.89 11.80
C THR A 208 12.50 -64.93 10.97
N VAL A 209 13.38 -65.46 10.11
CA VAL A 209 14.31 -64.62 9.32
C VAL A 209 13.60 -63.97 8.14
N PHE A 210 12.80 -64.73 7.40
CA PHE A 210 12.20 -64.23 6.16
C PHE A 210 10.91 -63.41 6.36
N PHE A 211 10.11 -63.67 7.41
CA PHE A 211 8.83 -62.98 7.59
C PHE A 211 8.84 -62.00 8.77
N VAL A 212 9.37 -62.41 9.94
CA VAL A 212 9.19 -61.63 11.17
C VAL A 212 10.10 -60.39 11.21
N ARG A 213 11.36 -60.50 10.74
CA ARG A 213 12.30 -59.36 10.77
C ARG A 213 11.86 -58.18 9.89
N PRO A 214 11.52 -58.35 8.59
CA PRO A 214 11.10 -57.23 7.74
C PRO A 214 9.84 -56.49 8.25
N LEU A 215 8.86 -57.24 8.75
CA LEU A 215 7.65 -56.65 9.35
C LEU A 215 7.93 -55.85 10.62
N MET A 216 8.96 -56.23 11.37
CA MET A 216 9.35 -55.54 12.60
C MET A 216 10.07 -54.22 12.31
N GLU A 217 10.85 -54.15 11.23
CA GLU A 217 11.46 -52.90 10.74
C GLU A 217 10.40 -51.94 10.18
N LEU A 218 9.45 -52.42 9.38
CA LEU A 218 8.29 -51.64 8.92
C LEU A 218 7.51 -51.06 10.11
N ARG A 219 7.21 -51.89 11.12
CA ARG A 219 6.53 -51.46 12.34
C ARG A 219 7.32 -50.39 13.10
N LYS A 220 8.64 -50.54 13.21
CA LYS A 220 9.49 -49.60 13.94
C LYS A 220 9.48 -48.24 13.24
N ASN A 221 9.69 -48.20 11.93
CA ASN A 221 9.70 -46.95 11.18
C ASN A 221 8.33 -46.26 11.19
N LEU A 222 7.22 -47.03 11.15
CA LEU A 222 5.86 -46.47 11.32
C LEU A 222 5.60 -45.92 12.73
N ASP A 223 6.14 -46.56 13.78
CA ASP A 223 6.05 -46.06 15.17
C ASP A 223 6.87 -44.78 15.35
N ASP A 224 8.05 -44.70 14.73
CA ASP A 224 8.89 -43.50 14.74
C ASP A 224 8.24 -42.33 13.98
N ILE A 225 7.52 -42.60 12.88
CA ILE A 225 6.69 -41.60 12.19
C ILE A 225 5.48 -41.17 13.03
N GLY A 226 4.78 -42.13 13.65
CA GLY A 226 3.59 -41.87 14.47
C GLY A 226 3.87 -41.09 15.75
N ARG A 227 5.13 -41.01 16.20
CA ARG A 227 5.57 -40.21 17.36
C ARG A 227 5.98 -38.78 17.01
N GLY A 228 5.97 -38.41 15.73
CA GLY A 228 6.23 -37.04 15.27
C GLY A 228 7.70 -36.62 15.29
N THR A 229 8.65 -37.56 15.27
CA THR A 229 10.10 -37.30 15.18
C THR A 229 10.72 -38.07 14.01
N ALA A 230 10.06 -38.01 12.86
CA ALA A 230 10.38 -38.89 11.74
C ALA A 230 11.52 -38.33 10.89
N ASP A 231 12.55 -39.15 10.69
CA ASP A 231 13.50 -38.93 9.61
C ASP A 231 12.90 -39.46 8.31
N LEU A 232 12.39 -38.53 7.49
CA LEU A 232 11.74 -38.84 6.21
C LEU A 232 12.74 -39.14 5.09
N SER A 233 14.04 -39.16 5.39
CA SER A 233 15.09 -39.67 4.48
C SER A 233 15.19 -41.20 4.51
N ILE A 234 14.66 -41.86 5.54
CA ILE A 234 14.74 -43.31 5.70
C ILE A 234 13.91 -44.01 4.61
N ARG A 235 14.48 -45.07 4.02
CA ARG A 235 13.82 -45.96 3.07
C ARG A 235 13.95 -47.40 3.53
N LEU A 236 12.90 -48.18 3.35
CA LEU A 236 12.94 -49.63 3.57
C LEU A 236 13.69 -50.29 2.41
N ALA A 237 14.56 -51.25 2.75
CA ALA A 237 15.27 -52.04 1.75
C ALA A 237 14.30 -52.99 1.05
N VAL A 238 14.14 -52.84 -0.27
CA VAL A 238 13.31 -53.74 -1.09
C VAL A 238 14.14 -54.97 -1.43
N LYS A 239 13.73 -56.14 -0.94
CA LYS A 239 14.36 -57.44 -1.23
C LYS A 239 13.28 -58.48 -1.49
N GLY A 240 13.35 -59.16 -2.63
CA GLY A 240 12.36 -60.17 -3.04
C GLY A 240 11.34 -59.63 -4.04
N ASN A 241 10.30 -60.43 -4.31
CA ASN A 241 9.20 -60.14 -5.23
C ASN A 241 7.87 -60.71 -4.66
N ASP A 242 7.68 -60.50 -3.36
CA ASP A 242 6.54 -60.97 -2.57
C ASP A 242 5.76 -59.79 -1.96
N GLU A 243 4.70 -60.09 -1.19
CA GLU A 243 3.83 -59.10 -0.57
C GLU A 243 4.56 -58.17 0.41
N ILE A 244 5.71 -58.59 0.93
CA ILE A 244 6.53 -57.77 1.83
C ILE A 244 7.32 -56.73 1.03
N SER A 245 7.86 -57.13 -0.12
CA SER A 245 8.55 -56.21 -1.04
C SER A 245 7.62 -55.15 -1.64
N ASP A 246 6.38 -55.50 -2.00
CA ASP A 246 5.36 -54.55 -2.47
C ASP A 246 4.93 -53.57 -1.36
N THR A 247 4.83 -54.04 -0.12
CA THR A 247 4.54 -53.18 1.04
C THR A 247 5.69 -52.20 1.29
N ALA A 248 6.95 -52.63 1.13
CA ALA A 248 8.11 -51.76 1.24
C ALA A 248 8.15 -50.68 0.14
N HIS A 249 7.79 -51.03 -1.11
CA HIS A 249 7.62 -50.06 -2.20
C HIS A 249 6.54 -49.03 -1.89
N THR A 250 5.37 -49.47 -1.44
CA THR A 250 4.24 -48.59 -1.10
C THR A 250 4.60 -47.65 0.06
N PHE A 251 5.28 -48.16 1.08
CA PHE A 251 5.79 -47.35 2.19
C PHE A 251 6.81 -46.30 1.71
N ASN A 252 7.78 -46.67 0.87
CA ASN A 252 8.77 -45.73 0.34
C ASN A 252 8.12 -44.62 -0.50
N ASN A 253 7.10 -44.94 -1.31
CA ASN A 253 6.33 -43.95 -2.06
C ASN A 253 5.54 -43.01 -1.15
N PHE A 254 4.93 -43.53 -0.08
CA PHE A 254 4.25 -42.73 0.93
C PHE A 254 5.20 -41.76 1.63
N ILE A 255 6.38 -42.23 2.06
CA ILE A 255 7.41 -41.36 2.68
C ILE A 255 7.96 -40.33 1.69
N ALA A 256 8.12 -40.68 0.41
CA ALA A 256 8.52 -39.70 -0.60
C ALA A 256 7.49 -38.57 -0.75
N HIS A 257 6.19 -38.88 -0.85
CA HIS A 257 5.14 -37.86 -0.91
C HIS A 257 5.06 -37.03 0.38
N LEU A 258 5.20 -37.67 1.55
CA LEU A 258 5.21 -36.96 2.83
C LEU A 258 6.42 -36.03 2.95
N ASN A 259 7.60 -36.45 2.47
CA ASN A 259 8.81 -35.63 2.43
C ASN A 259 8.62 -34.38 1.55
N THR A 260 8.10 -34.55 0.33
CA THR A 260 7.78 -33.41 -0.55
C THR A 260 6.77 -32.46 0.10
N MET A 261 5.69 -32.98 0.69
CA MET A 261 4.69 -32.16 1.36
C MET A 261 5.27 -31.35 2.53
N ILE A 262 6.13 -31.96 3.36
CA ILE A 262 6.81 -31.27 4.47
C ILE A 262 7.82 -30.24 3.93
N ALA A 263 8.54 -30.54 2.86
CA ALA A 263 9.46 -29.59 2.22
C ALA A 263 8.72 -28.39 1.61
N ASP A 264 7.59 -28.61 0.96
CA ASP A 264 6.71 -27.56 0.43
C ASP A 264 6.12 -26.72 1.58
N LEU A 265 5.71 -27.34 2.68
CA LEU A 265 5.26 -26.62 3.89
C LEU A 265 6.36 -25.75 4.49
N LYS A 266 7.60 -26.25 4.59
CA LYS A 266 8.77 -25.46 5.05
C LYS A 266 9.02 -24.26 4.13
N THR A 267 8.95 -24.47 2.81
CA THR A 267 9.12 -23.40 1.82
C THR A 267 8.00 -22.37 1.94
N ASN A 268 6.75 -22.79 2.02
CA ASN A 268 5.60 -21.90 2.18
C ASN A 268 5.68 -21.11 3.49
N ALA A 269 6.04 -21.74 4.62
CA ALA A 269 6.23 -21.04 5.90
C ALA A 269 7.28 -19.92 5.77
N SER A 270 8.41 -20.20 5.11
CA SER A 270 9.45 -19.18 4.86
C SER A 270 8.98 -18.04 3.95
N GLN A 271 8.16 -18.34 2.93
CA GLN A 271 7.59 -17.32 2.05
C GLN A 271 6.57 -16.45 2.80
N ILE A 272 5.74 -17.03 3.66
CA ILE A 272 4.79 -16.26 4.46
C ILE A 272 5.54 -15.34 5.45
N GLY A 273 6.65 -15.79 6.05
CA GLY A 273 7.49 -14.93 6.90
C GLY A 273 8.10 -13.75 6.12
N LEU A 274 8.49 -13.94 4.86
CA LEU A 274 8.92 -12.84 3.99
C LEU A 274 7.78 -11.86 3.65
N VAL A 275 6.55 -12.36 3.48
CA VAL A 275 5.36 -11.53 3.23
C VAL A 275 5.01 -10.71 4.47
N GLU A 276 5.05 -11.32 5.66
CA GLU A 276 4.84 -10.66 6.95
C GLU A 276 5.80 -9.48 7.14
N LYS A 277 7.10 -9.69 6.97
CA LYS A 277 8.10 -8.62 7.05
C LYS A 277 7.81 -7.47 6.08
N LYS A 278 7.48 -7.80 4.82
CA LYS A 278 7.11 -6.78 3.82
C LYS A 278 5.84 -6.02 4.20
N LEU A 279 4.87 -6.69 4.81
CA LEU A 279 3.63 -6.10 5.30
C LEU A 279 3.92 -5.12 6.45
N PHE A 280 4.78 -5.51 7.39
CA PHE A 280 5.22 -4.65 8.48
C PHE A 280 5.98 -3.40 7.97
N ASP A 281 6.94 -3.59 7.07
CA ASP A 281 7.70 -2.47 6.47
C ASP A 281 6.76 -1.53 5.69
N ALA A 282 5.81 -2.07 4.93
CA ALA A 282 4.82 -1.30 4.20
C ALA A 282 3.90 -0.51 5.14
N SER A 283 3.42 -1.14 6.21
CA SER A 283 2.57 -0.50 7.23
C SER A 283 3.28 0.66 7.93
N GLN A 284 4.56 0.49 8.26
CA GLN A 284 5.40 1.55 8.81
C GLN A 284 5.56 2.73 7.83
N GLY A 285 5.72 2.42 6.53
CA GLY A 285 5.72 3.41 5.45
C GLY A 285 4.39 4.16 5.31
N THR A 286 3.26 3.47 5.45
CA THR A 286 1.94 4.11 5.48
C THR A 286 1.81 5.04 6.68
N ALA A 287 2.21 4.61 7.88
CA ALA A 287 2.15 5.45 9.08
C ALA A 287 2.98 6.74 8.97
N ALA A 288 4.17 6.65 8.36
CA ALA A 288 4.97 7.83 8.04
C ALA A 288 4.26 8.77 7.04
N SER A 289 3.64 8.19 6.00
CA SER A 289 2.88 8.94 5.00
C SER A 289 1.66 9.65 5.62
N ILE A 290 0.95 8.99 6.54
CA ILE A 290 -0.13 9.60 7.33
C ILE A 290 0.41 10.81 8.09
N ASN A 291 1.49 10.68 8.85
CA ASN A 291 2.04 11.83 9.58
C ASN A 291 2.44 12.99 8.66
N GLN A 292 3.00 12.69 7.49
CA GLN A 292 3.37 13.71 6.50
C GLN A 292 2.14 14.41 5.90
N ILE A 293 1.09 13.67 5.54
CA ILE A 293 -0.17 14.27 5.07
C ILE A 293 -0.76 15.16 6.16
N ARG A 294 -0.69 14.76 7.45
CA ARG A 294 -1.28 15.52 8.57
C ARG A 294 -0.56 16.87 8.73
N SER A 295 0.77 16.86 8.58
CA SER A 295 1.60 18.07 8.55
C SER A 295 1.25 18.98 7.36
N ASN A 296 1.13 18.40 6.15
CA ASN A 296 0.75 19.15 4.94
C ASN A 296 -0.63 19.79 5.09
N THR A 297 -1.61 19.04 5.59
CA THR A 297 -2.97 19.51 5.84
C THR A 297 -2.99 20.66 6.86
N ALA A 298 -2.17 20.58 7.93
CA ALA A 298 -2.01 21.69 8.88
C ALA A 298 -1.39 22.95 8.23
N ALA A 299 -0.40 22.77 7.36
CA ALA A 299 0.20 23.88 6.61
C ALA A 299 -0.79 24.52 5.62
N ILE A 300 -1.63 23.72 4.95
CA ILE A 300 -2.70 24.21 4.08
C ILE A 300 -3.73 24.97 4.93
N SER A 301 -4.16 24.44 6.08
CA SER A 301 -5.10 25.13 6.98
C SER A 301 -4.57 26.51 7.40
N LYS A 302 -3.28 26.60 7.78
CA LYS A 302 -2.64 27.88 8.10
C LYS A 302 -2.59 28.83 6.90
N SER A 303 -2.32 28.32 5.69
CA SER A 303 -2.33 29.12 4.46
C SER A 303 -3.74 29.63 4.13
N THR A 304 -4.77 28.82 4.37
CA THR A 304 -6.17 29.20 4.21
C THR A 304 -6.58 30.31 5.18
N GLU A 305 -6.09 30.29 6.43
CA GLU A 305 -6.35 31.36 7.38
C GLU A 305 -5.68 32.68 6.95
N LEU A 306 -4.44 32.62 6.46
CA LEU A 306 -3.75 33.80 5.90
C LEU A 306 -4.50 34.35 4.67
N LEU A 307 -4.97 33.48 3.76
CA LEU A 307 -5.80 33.89 2.63
C LEU A 307 -7.06 34.62 3.07
N LYS A 308 -7.71 34.15 4.13
CA LYS A 308 -8.90 34.81 4.68
C LYS A 308 -8.58 36.19 5.26
N GLN A 309 -7.42 36.36 5.91
CA GLN A 309 -6.94 37.66 6.36
C GLN A 309 -6.67 38.60 5.18
N ASP A 310 -6.02 38.10 4.12
CA ASP A 310 -5.73 38.88 2.90
C ASP A 310 -7.02 39.32 2.18
N VAL A 311 -8.09 38.51 2.23
CA VAL A 311 -9.41 38.92 1.74
C VAL A 311 -9.97 40.09 2.56
N GLY A 312 -9.80 40.08 3.89
CA GLY A 312 -10.17 41.23 4.72
C GLY A 312 -9.48 42.52 4.28
N GLY A 313 -8.17 42.45 3.98
CA GLY A 313 -7.41 43.57 3.42
C GLY A 313 -7.89 43.97 2.01
N THR A 314 -8.23 42.99 1.18
CA THR A 314 -8.75 43.19 -0.18
C THR A 314 -10.11 43.88 -0.19
N ASN A 315 -11.00 43.52 0.75
CA ASN A 315 -12.31 44.15 0.91
C ASN A 315 -12.16 45.61 1.38
N ALA A 316 -11.30 45.88 2.37
CA ALA A 316 -11.01 47.24 2.81
C ALA A 316 -10.40 48.09 1.67
N LEU A 317 -9.51 47.50 0.86
CA LEU A 317 -9.00 48.17 -0.34
C LEU A 317 -10.11 48.46 -1.35
N SER A 318 -11.06 47.53 -1.54
CA SER A 318 -12.21 47.76 -2.42
C SER A 318 -13.06 48.94 -1.97
N GLU A 319 -13.38 49.02 -0.67
CA GLU A 319 -14.13 50.14 -0.09
C GLU A 319 -13.39 51.48 -0.28
N ASN A 320 -12.08 51.50 -0.03
CA ASN A 320 -11.26 52.68 -0.25
C ASN A 320 -11.26 53.13 -1.72
N VAL A 321 -11.11 52.19 -2.66
CA VAL A 321 -11.16 52.49 -4.10
C VAL A 321 -12.53 53.01 -4.51
N SER A 322 -13.61 52.45 -3.96
CA SER A 322 -14.97 52.95 -4.19
C SER A 322 -15.15 54.37 -3.66
N GLY A 323 -14.63 54.67 -2.47
CA GLY A 323 -14.65 56.01 -1.89
C GLY A 323 -13.89 57.02 -2.76
N ILE A 324 -12.67 56.67 -3.19
CA ILE A 324 -11.88 57.51 -4.11
C ILE A 324 -12.63 57.79 -5.41
N ALA A 325 -13.30 56.78 -5.98
CA ALA A 325 -14.08 56.96 -7.20
C ALA A 325 -15.24 57.95 -6.99
N GLN A 326 -15.94 57.88 -5.85
CA GLN A 326 -17.02 58.81 -5.51
C GLN A 326 -16.51 60.23 -5.29
N ASP A 327 -15.42 60.38 -4.52
CA ASP A 327 -14.79 61.69 -4.28
C ASP A 327 -14.33 62.34 -5.59
N LEU A 328 -13.82 61.53 -6.53
CA LEU A 328 -13.39 62.01 -7.84
C LEU A 328 -14.57 62.52 -8.68
N VAL A 329 -15.71 61.82 -8.66
CA VAL A 329 -16.94 62.27 -9.34
C VAL A 329 -17.41 63.61 -8.78
N GLU A 330 -17.40 63.77 -7.45
CA GLU A 330 -17.82 65.03 -6.81
C GLU A 330 -16.82 66.17 -7.10
N ALA A 331 -15.51 65.87 -7.09
CA ALA A 331 -14.48 66.83 -7.48
C ALA A 331 -14.64 67.29 -8.94
N ILE A 332 -14.95 66.39 -9.87
CA ILE A 332 -15.25 66.74 -11.27
C ILE A 332 -16.47 67.66 -11.35
N ARG A 333 -17.52 67.39 -10.57
CA ARG A 333 -18.73 68.22 -10.53
C ARG A 333 -18.40 69.65 -10.10
N HIS A 334 -17.63 69.80 -9.02
CA HIS A 334 -17.17 71.10 -8.55
C HIS A 334 -16.27 71.82 -9.57
N GLN A 335 -15.32 71.11 -10.18
CA GLN A 335 -14.43 71.68 -11.19
C GLN A 335 -15.21 72.11 -12.44
N THR A 336 -16.25 71.36 -12.84
CA THR A 336 -17.12 71.72 -13.98
C THR A 336 -17.81 73.05 -13.74
N GLN A 337 -18.37 73.24 -12.54
CA GLN A 337 -19.01 74.49 -12.14
C GLN A 337 -18.03 75.67 -12.11
N ALA A 338 -16.84 75.47 -11.53
CA ALA A 338 -15.79 76.49 -11.47
C ALA A 338 -15.28 76.89 -12.87
N SER A 339 -15.08 75.91 -13.75
CA SER A 339 -14.67 76.14 -15.14
C SER A 339 -15.74 76.91 -15.93
N ALA A 340 -17.03 76.62 -15.71
CA ALA A 340 -18.12 77.36 -16.34
C ALA A 340 -18.14 78.84 -15.90
N SER A 341 -18.03 79.09 -14.59
CA SER A 341 -17.95 80.46 -14.06
C SER A 341 -16.70 81.22 -14.57
N SER A 342 -15.57 80.53 -14.71
CA SER A 342 -14.34 81.13 -15.27
C SER A 342 -14.50 81.53 -16.74
N ALA A 343 -15.20 80.73 -17.53
CA ALA A 343 -15.52 81.06 -18.92
C ALA A 343 -16.48 82.24 -19.04
N GLU A 344 -17.50 82.32 -18.18
CA GLU A 344 -18.41 83.47 -18.14
C GLU A 344 -17.66 84.76 -17.77
N ALA A 345 -16.82 84.73 -16.74
CA ALA A 345 -16.02 85.87 -16.33
C ALA A 345 -15.05 86.34 -17.43
N ALA A 346 -14.43 85.41 -18.16
CA ALA A 346 -13.56 85.75 -19.28
C ALA A 346 -14.33 86.38 -20.45
N ASP A 347 -15.53 85.89 -20.76
CA ASP A 347 -16.41 86.48 -21.80
C ASP A 347 -16.87 87.90 -21.42
N GLU A 348 -17.28 88.11 -20.16
CA GLU A 348 -17.65 89.43 -19.64
C GLU A 348 -16.46 90.39 -19.65
N MET A 349 -15.25 89.90 -19.36
CA MET A 349 -14.02 90.67 -19.44
C MET A 349 -13.76 91.15 -20.88
N ILE A 350 -13.85 90.27 -21.88
CA ILE A 350 -13.69 90.64 -23.30
C ILE A 350 -14.69 91.74 -23.69
N LYS A 351 -15.97 91.58 -23.33
CA LYS A 351 -17.01 92.58 -23.60
C LYS A 351 -16.70 93.93 -22.94
N SER A 352 -16.35 93.91 -21.66
CA SER A 352 -16.02 95.12 -20.90
C SER A 352 -14.84 95.86 -21.49
N PHE A 353 -13.78 95.13 -21.86
CA PHE A 353 -12.59 95.72 -22.47
C PHE A 353 -12.82 96.22 -23.90
N SER A 354 -13.75 95.61 -24.65
CA SER A 354 -14.20 96.15 -25.93
C SER A 354 -14.88 97.52 -25.77
N ILE A 355 -15.72 97.68 -24.75
CA ILE A 355 -16.39 98.97 -24.44
C ILE A 355 -15.35 100.02 -24.02
N ILE A 356 -14.38 99.65 -23.18
CA ILE A 356 -13.30 100.56 -22.77
C ILE A 356 -12.47 100.99 -23.98
N ALA A 357 -12.17 100.07 -24.90
CA ALA A 357 -11.40 100.40 -26.12
C ALA A 357 -12.14 101.43 -27.01
N GLU A 358 -13.46 101.28 -27.16
CA GLU A 358 -14.29 102.24 -27.89
C GLU A 358 -14.28 103.62 -27.23
N GLU A 359 -14.40 103.68 -25.90
CA GLU A 359 -14.39 104.95 -25.17
C GLU A 359 -13.03 105.65 -25.24
N ILE A 360 -11.92 104.90 -25.22
CA ILE A 360 -10.58 105.46 -25.48
C ILE A 360 -10.52 106.09 -26.86
N GLY A 361 -11.03 105.42 -27.90
CA GLY A 361 -11.07 105.98 -29.26
C GLY A 361 -11.85 107.30 -29.33
N ARG A 362 -12.95 107.43 -28.57
CA ARG A 362 -13.70 108.70 -28.47
C ARG A 362 -12.92 109.79 -27.75
N LEU A 363 -12.20 109.45 -26.68
CA LEU A 363 -11.38 110.39 -25.91
C LEU A 363 -10.12 110.85 -26.67
N GLU A 364 -9.54 109.99 -27.52
CA GLU A 364 -8.44 110.35 -28.43
C GLU A 364 -8.92 111.41 -29.44
N ALA A 365 -10.07 111.18 -30.09
CA ALA A 365 -10.66 112.17 -31.01
C ALA A 365 -10.99 113.50 -30.31
N PHE A 366 -11.44 113.45 -29.05
CA PHE A 366 -11.65 114.66 -28.25
C PHE A 366 -10.34 115.39 -27.93
N SER A 367 -9.28 114.64 -27.61
CA SER A 367 -7.95 115.20 -27.32
C SER A 367 -7.34 115.88 -28.55
N GLU A 368 -7.41 115.26 -29.72
CA GLU A 368 -6.96 115.86 -30.99
C GLU A 368 -7.72 117.16 -31.31
N SER A 369 -9.03 117.19 -31.06
CA SER A 369 -9.82 118.42 -31.19
C SER A 369 -9.38 119.50 -30.21
N LEU A 370 -8.99 119.13 -28.98
CA LEU A 370 -8.56 120.06 -27.95
C LEU A 370 -7.16 120.61 -28.23
N GLU A 371 -6.24 119.80 -28.74
CA GLU A 371 -4.92 120.21 -29.26
C GLU A 371 -5.06 121.30 -30.31
N THR A 372 -5.84 121.03 -31.37
CA THR A 372 -6.10 121.98 -32.46
C THR A 372 -6.70 123.31 -31.96
N LYS A 373 -7.65 123.24 -31.01
CA LYS A 373 -8.26 124.43 -30.40
C LYS A 373 -7.29 125.20 -29.51
N SER A 374 -6.41 124.50 -28.81
CA SER A 374 -5.39 125.12 -27.95
C SER A 374 -4.35 125.86 -28.77
N GLU A 375 -3.82 125.23 -29.83
CA GLU A 375 -2.91 125.87 -30.79
C GLU A 375 -3.54 127.13 -31.41
N SER A 376 -4.80 127.03 -31.85
CA SER A 376 -5.54 128.19 -32.36
C SER A 376 -5.72 129.29 -31.30
N GLY A 377 -5.96 128.91 -30.04
CA GLY A 377 -6.02 129.81 -28.90
C GLY A 377 -4.72 130.58 -28.68
N ILE A 378 -3.57 129.89 -28.71
CA ILE A 378 -2.23 130.49 -28.60
C ILE A 378 -2.00 131.51 -29.72
N LEU A 379 -2.27 131.13 -30.98
CA LEU A 379 -2.10 132.02 -32.13
C LEU A 379 -2.97 133.29 -32.02
N ARG A 380 -4.20 133.15 -31.52
CA ARG A 380 -5.10 134.31 -31.28
C ARG A 380 -4.60 135.20 -30.15
N MET A 381 -3.98 134.64 -29.12
CA MET A 381 -3.37 135.44 -28.05
C MET A 381 -2.13 136.19 -28.55
N ASP A 382 -1.31 135.57 -29.41
CA ASP A 382 -0.18 136.26 -30.07
C ASP A 382 -0.66 137.45 -30.92
N GLU A 383 -1.77 137.29 -31.63
CA GLU A 383 -2.38 138.39 -32.40
C GLU A 383 -2.91 139.49 -31.47
N THR A 384 -3.57 139.10 -30.37
CA THR A 384 -4.10 140.04 -29.36
C THR A 384 -2.97 140.84 -28.70
N GLU A 385 -1.85 140.19 -28.38
CA GLU A 385 -0.64 140.82 -27.81
C GLU A 385 -0.08 141.90 -28.76
N LYS A 386 -0.04 141.62 -30.07
CA LYS A 386 0.36 142.61 -31.09
C LYS A 386 -0.59 143.81 -31.13
N VAL A 387 -1.90 143.57 -31.08
CA VAL A 387 -2.91 144.64 -31.08
C VAL A 387 -2.80 145.52 -29.84
N VAL A 388 -2.64 144.92 -28.66
CA VAL A 388 -2.46 145.67 -27.40
C VAL A 388 -1.18 146.52 -27.46
N THR A 389 -0.09 145.98 -27.99
CA THR A 389 1.17 146.71 -28.18
C THR A 389 1.03 147.87 -29.16
N ASP A 390 0.32 147.69 -30.27
CA ASP A 390 0.04 148.74 -31.25
C ASP A 390 -0.82 149.87 -30.64
N ILE A 391 -1.87 149.51 -29.89
CA ILE A 391 -2.71 150.48 -29.17
C ILE A 391 -1.87 151.30 -28.19
N ASN A 392 -1.03 150.66 -27.36
CA ASN A 392 -0.19 151.34 -26.40
C ASN A 392 0.78 152.33 -27.09
N THR A 393 1.36 151.93 -28.22
CA THR A 393 2.24 152.78 -29.04
C THR A 393 1.49 154.00 -29.60
N ARG A 394 0.26 153.81 -30.11
CA ARG A 394 -0.58 154.90 -30.61
C ARG A 394 -1.01 155.87 -29.51
N ILE A 395 -1.33 155.36 -28.32
CA ILE A 395 -1.71 156.21 -27.18
C ILE A 395 -0.56 157.12 -26.77
N HIS A 396 0.69 156.63 -26.74
CA HIS A 396 1.86 157.46 -26.47
C HIS A 396 2.06 158.58 -27.50
N ALA A 397 1.76 158.32 -28.78
CA ALA A 397 1.77 159.35 -29.81
C ALA A 397 0.69 160.42 -29.56
N ILE A 398 -0.52 160.02 -29.15
CA ILE A 398 -1.61 160.95 -28.81
C ILE A 398 -1.28 161.77 -27.56
N ASP A 399 -0.72 161.16 -26.52
CA ASP A 399 -0.27 161.86 -25.29
C ASP A 399 0.72 162.99 -25.61
N SER A 400 1.62 162.75 -26.58
CA SER A 400 2.55 163.77 -27.07
C SER A 400 1.83 164.94 -27.76
N PHE A 401 0.80 164.66 -28.57
CA PHE A 401 -0.03 165.71 -29.19
C PHE A 401 -0.83 166.50 -28.14
N VAL A 402 -1.38 165.84 -27.12
CA VAL A 402 -2.15 166.49 -26.05
C VAL A 402 -1.27 167.41 -25.22
N LYS A 403 -0.05 167.00 -24.87
CA LYS A 403 0.95 167.86 -24.22
C LYS A 403 1.31 169.09 -25.07
N MET A 404 1.41 168.91 -26.39
CA MET A 404 1.64 170.03 -27.29
C MET A 404 0.45 171.01 -27.31
N ILE A 405 -0.78 170.51 -27.31
CA ILE A 405 -2.00 171.35 -27.22
C ILE A 405 -2.04 172.11 -25.89
N ASP A 406 -1.74 171.45 -24.77
CA ASP A 406 -1.68 172.08 -23.44
C ASP A 406 -0.66 173.24 -23.41
N ASN A 407 0.53 173.02 -23.99
CA ASN A 407 1.54 174.06 -24.14
C ASN A 407 1.08 175.22 -25.05
N ILE A 408 0.43 174.92 -26.19
CA ILE A 408 -0.11 175.95 -27.09
C ILE A 408 -1.21 176.76 -26.39
N ALA A 409 -2.11 176.09 -25.67
CA ALA A 409 -3.17 176.73 -24.89
C ALA A 409 -2.58 177.65 -23.81
N GLU A 410 -1.55 177.21 -23.08
CA GLU A 410 -0.86 178.02 -22.09
C GLU A 410 -0.17 179.26 -22.70
N GLN A 411 0.53 179.08 -23.82
CA GLN A 411 1.15 180.19 -24.56
C GLN A 411 0.08 181.18 -25.08
N THR A 412 -1.02 180.67 -25.61
CA THR A 412 -2.12 181.49 -26.15
C THR A 412 -2.82 182.26 -25.04
N ASN A 413 -3.02 181.64 -23.87
CA ASN A 413 -3.57 182.29 -22.68
C ASN A 413 -2.66 183.44 -22.18
N MET A 414 -1.34 183.24 -22.19
CA MET A 414 -0.35 184.27 -21.85
C MET A 414 -0.34 185.43 -22.86
N LEU A 415 -0.39 185.13 -24.16
CA LEU A 415 -0.47 186.14 -25.22
C LEU A 415 -1.77 186.95 -25.14
N ALA A 416 -2.90 186.28 -24.91
CA ALA A 416 -4.20 186.90 -24.74
C ALA A 416 -4.28 187.75 -23.46
N MET A 417 -3.66 187.31 -22.37
CA MET A 417 -3.51 188.11 -21.15
C MET A 417 -2.70 189.38 -21.41
N ASN A 418 -1.58 189.29 -22.11
CA ASN A 418 -0.78 190.46 -22.50
C ASN A 418 -1.58 191.41 -23.40
N ALA A 419 -2.35 190.88 -24.36
CA ALA A 419 -3.21 191.67 -25.24
C ALA A 419 -4.37 192.34 -24.48
N ALA A 420 -4.96 191.68 -23.49
CA ALA A 420 -6.01 192.24 -22.63
C ALA A 420 -5.47 193.38 -21.74
N ILE A 421 -4.24 193.23 -21.21
CA ILE A 421 -3.54 194.27 -20.45
C ILE A 421 -3.28 195.51 -21.33
N GLU A 422 -2.74 195.32 -22.54
CA GLU A 422 -2.45 196.41 -23.47
C GLU A 422 -3.74 197.12 -23.94
N SER A 423 -4.82 196.34 -24.16
CA SER A 423 -6.14 196.88 -24.51
C SER A 423 -6.77 197.69 -23.38
N ALA A 424 -6.53 197.33 -22.11
CA ALA A 424 -6.94 198.13 -20.96
C ALA A 424 -6.13 199.43 -20.84
N HIS A 425 -4.86 199.41 -21.24
CA HIS A 425 -3.97 200.58 -21.29
C HIS A 425 -4.41 201.62 -22.34
N ALA A 426 -4.98 201.17 -23.47
CA ALA A 426 -5.47 202.02 -24.55
C ALA A 426 -6.84 202.72 -24.28
N GLY A 427 -7.45 202.50 -23.10
CA GLY A 427 -8.66 203.20 -22.67
C GLY A 427 -9.89 202.97 -23.56
N GLU A 428 -10.65 204.03 -23.89
CA GLU A 428 -11.89 203.95 -24.71
C GLU A 428 -11.66 203.34 -26.11
N TYR A 429 -10.46 203.51 -26.69
CA TYR A 429 -10.11 203.00 -28.02
C TYR A 429 -9.76 201.50 -28.02
N GLY A 430 -9.45 200.91 -26.85
CA GLY A 430 -9.06 199.50 -26.69
C GLY A 430 -10.22 198.55 -26.36
N LYS A 431 -11.43 199.06 -26.11
CA LYS A 431 -12.59 198.26 -25.65
C LYS A 431 -12.93 197.07 -26.58
N GLY A 432 -12.91 197.27 -27.90
CA GLY A 432 -13.18 196.18 -28.86
C GLY A 432 -12.10 195.09 -28.86
N PHE A 433 -10.83 195.47 -28.74
CA PHE A 433 -9.70 194.53 -28.64
C PHE A 433 -9.65 193.80 -27.30
N ALA A 434 -10.01 194.47 -26.20
CA ALA A 434 -10.09 193.85 -24.87
C ALA A 434 -11.12 192.71 -24.83
N VAL A 435 -12.27 192.88 -25.50
CA VAL A 435 -13.29 191.82 -25.62
C VAL A 435 -12.74 190.63 -26.39
N VAL A 436 -12.07 190.85 -27.53
CA VAL A 436 -11.46 189.77 -28.33
C VAL A 436 -10.34 189.07 -27.55
N ALA A 437 -9.49 189.80 -26.83
CA ALA A 437 -8.43 189.22 -26.02
C ALA A 437 -8.97 188.39 -24.85
N GLN A 438 -10.04 188.84 -24.19
CA GLN A 438 -10.71 188.06 -23.13
C GLN A 438 -11.39 186.80 -23.70
N GLU A 439 -11.96 186.86 -24.90
CA GLU A 439 -12.54 185.70 -25.59
C GLU A 439 -11.45 184.68 -25.98
N ILE A 440 -10.31 185.12 -26.53
CA ILE A 440 -9.16 184.24 -26.84
C ILE A 440 -8.61 183.62 -25.56
N ARG A 441 -8.54 184.38 -24.47
CA ARG A 441 -8.10 183.88 -23.16
C ARG A 441 -9.03 182.79 -22.64
N GLN A 442 -10.35 182.98 -22.76
CA GLN A 442 -11.33 181.98 -22.39
C GLN A 442 -11.22 180.72 -23.26
N LEU A 443 -11.06 180.87 -24.58
CA LEU A 443 -10.83 179.74 -25.49
C LEU A 443 -9.54 178.96 -25.14
N ALA A 444 -8.48 179.66 -24.75
CA ALA A 444 -7.23 179.05 -24.34
C ALA A 444 -7.36 178.30 -23.00
N ASP A 445 -8.08 178.85 -22.02
CA ASP A 445 -8.38 178.15 -20.76
C ASP A 445 -9.26 176.91 -20.99
N ASP A 446 -10.25 177.00 -21.88
CA ASP A 446 -11.09 175.86 -22.26
C ASP A 446 -10.29 174.80 -23.04
N ALA A 447 -9.37 175.21 -23.92
CA ALA A 447 -8.43 174.29 -24.58
C ALA A 447 -7.52 173.57 -23.57
N LYS A 448 -7.03 174.27 -22.55
CA LYS A 448 -6.22 173.70 -21.46
C LYS A 448 -7.01 172.67 -20.64
N LYS A 449 -8.23 173.01 -20.23
CA LYS A 449 -9.12 172.08 -19.51
C LYS A 449 -9.45 170.84 -20.35
N ASN A 450 -9.72 171.03 -21.64
CA ASN A 450 -9.99 169.92 -22.56
C ASN A 450 -8.74 169.04 -22.76
N ALA A 451 -7.55 169.63 -22.90
CA ALA A 451 -6.29 168.88 -22.98
C ALA A 451 -6.03 168.05 -21.71
N ALA A 452 -6.27 168.63 -20.52
CA ALA A 452 -6.16 167.92 -19.26
C ALA A 452 -7.17 166.76 -19.13
N ALA A 453 -8.40 166.96 -19.59
CA ALA A 453 -9.42 165.90 -19.63
C ALA A 453 -9.01 164.76 -20.58
N ILE A 454 -8.50 165.08 -21.77
CA ILE A 454 -7.99 164.07 -22.71
C ILE A 454 -6.78 163.33 -22.10
N ALA A 455 -5.84 164.03 -21.47
CA ALA A 455 -4.69 163.42 -20.81
C ALA A 455 -5.13 162.43 -19.71
N HIS A 456 -6.14 162.78 -18.93
CA HIS A 456 -6.74 161.87 -17.94
C HIS A 456 -7.35 160.63 -18.61
N SER A 457 -8.12 160.81 -19.69
CA SER A 457 -8.66 159.67 -20.46
C SER A 457 -7.56 158.79 -21.07
N LEU A 458 -6.48 159.36 -21.60
CA LEU A 458 -5.35 158.58 -22.12
C LEU A 458 -4.69 157.75 -21.03
N LYS A 459 -4.54 158.31 -19.83
CA LYS A 459 -4.01 157.55 -18.69
C LYS A 459 -4.88 156.35 -18.34
N ASP A 460 -6.21 156.51 -18.30
CA ASP A 460 -7.14 155.38 -18.09
C ASP A 460 -7.02 154.32 -19.19
N ILE A 461 -6.85 154.73 -20.45
CA ILE A 461 -6.65 153.78 -21.56
C ILE A 461 -5.30 153.05 -21.42
N ILE A 462 -4.20 153.74 -21.05
CA ILE A 462 -2.90 153.11 -20.79
C ILE A 462 -3.05 152.04 -19.71
N ASP A 463 -3.62 152.40 -18.56
CA ASP A 463 -3.77 151.49 -17.42
C ASP A 463 -4.64 150.27 -17.83
N ARG A 464 -5.70 150.47 -18.63
CA ARG A 464 -6.53 149.38 -19.18
C ARG A 464 -5.80 148.51 -20.20
N THR A 465 -4.97 149.08 -21.05
CA THR A 465 -4.19 148.31 -22.05
C THR A 465 -3.09 147.48 -21.40
N GLN A 466 -2.47 147.97 -20.33
CA GLN A 466 -1.52 147.20 -19.53
C GLN A 466 -2.22 146.03 -18.83
N ALA A 467 -3.42 146.27 -18.26
CA ALA A 467 -4.23 145.19 -17.70
C ALA A 467 -4.62 144.15 -18.78
N ALA A 468 -4.98 144.59 -19.98
CA ALA A 468 -5.28 143.69 -21.10
C ALA A 468 -4.06 142.84 -21.51
N ALA A 469 -2.86 143.42 -21.54
CA ALA A 469 -1.62 142.69 -21.84
C ALA A 469 -1.36 141.56 -20.84
N LEU A 470 -1.51 141.83 -19.53
CA LEU A 470 -1.35 140.82 -18.48
C LEU A 470 -2.36 139.67 -18.64
N ILE A 471 -3.64 140.00 -18.91
CA ILE A 471 -4.69 139.00 -19.14
C ILE A 471 -4.39 138.16 -20.39
N THR A 472 -3.89 138.77 -21.47
CA THR A 472 -3.48 138.06 -22.69
C THR A 472 -2.33 137.09 -22.42
N GLU A 473 -1.32 137.50 -21.66
CA GLU A 473 -0.19 136.64 -21.27
C GLU A 473 -0.66 135.45 -20.42
N GLU A 474 -1.50 135.71 -19.41
CA GLU A 474 -2.08 134.67 -18.55
C GLU A 474 -2.95 133.69 -19.35
N THR A 475 -3.76 134.20 -20.28
CA THR A 475 -4.62 133.37 -21.14
C THR A 475 -3.78 132.52 -22.10
N LYS A 476 -2.71 133.08 -22.67
CA LYS A 476 -1.76 132.35 -23.53
C LYS A 476 -1.10 131.21 -22.76
N ARG A 477 -0.64 131.47 -21.54
CA ARG A 477 -0.07 130.45 -20.65
C ARG A 477 -1.08 129.34 -20.37
N SER A 478 -2.34 129.70 -20.11
CA SER A 478 -3.41 128.71 -19.89
C SER A 478 -3.60 127.79 -21.10
N PHE A 479 -3.53 128.31 -22.34
CA PHE A 479 -3.55 127.46 -23.53
C PHE A 479 -2.30 126.58 -23.66
N THR A 480 -1.11 127.08 -23.33
CA THR A 480 0.11 126.25 -23.30
C THR A 480 -0.01 125.10 -22.28
N ASP A 481 -0.60 125.35 -21.12
CA ASP A 481 -0.83 124.32 -20.11
C ASP A 481 -1.87 123.29 -20.58
N ILE A 482 -2.94 123.72 -21.26
CA ILE A 482 -3.93 122.83 -21.91
C ILE A 482 -3.24 121.95 -22.96
N ASP A 483 -2.43 122.52 -23.83
CA ASP A 483 -1.70 121.80 -24.88
C ASP A 483 -0.79 120.70 -24.29
N SER A 484 -0.01 121.05 -23.26
CA SER A 484 0.82 120.08 -22.55
C SER A 484 -0.01 118.96 -21.89
N GLY A 485 -1.14 119.31 -21.28
CA GLY A 485 -2.06 118.37 -20.66
C GLY A 485 -2.69 117.40 -21.66
N VAL A 486 -3.04 117.87 -22.86
CA VAL A 486 -3.53 117.04 -23.96
C VAL A 486 -2.48 116.04 -24.40
N HIS A 487 -1.23 116.47 -24.59
CA HIS A 487 -0.14 115.58 -24.99
C HIS A 487 0.15 114.48 -23.94
N GLN A 488 0.10 114.81 -22.66
CA GLN A 488 0.23 113.83 -21.58
C GLN A 488 -0.94 112.83 -21.58
N THR A 489 -2.15 113.31 -21.81
CA THR A 489 -3.36 112.49 -21.91
C THR A 489 -3.27 111.50 -23.07
N GLY A 490 -2.76 111.94 -24.24
CA GLY A 490 -2.50 111.06 -25.39
C GLY A 490 -1.54 109.91 -25.08
N LYS A 491 -0.45 110.17 -24.33
CA LYS A 491 0.47 109.11 -23.88
C LYS A 491 -0.21 108.09 -22.96
N ALA A 492 -1.13 108.55 -22.11
CA ALA A 492 -1.91 107.68 -21.25
C ALA A 492 -2.83 106.75 -22.06
N PHE A 493 -3.48 107.25 -23.12
CA PHE A 493 -4.31 106.41 -24.00
C PHE A 493 -3.53 105.32 -24.73
N ILE A 494 -2.34 105.64 -25.25
CA ILE A 494 -1.44 104.63 -25.85
C ILE A 494 -1.15 103.50 -24.85
N SER A 495 -0.84 103.87 -23.61
CA SER A 495 -0.55 102.91 -22.53
C SER A 495 -1.78 102.07 -22.16
N MET A 496 -2.97 102.68 -22.12
CA MET A 496 -4.22 101.96 -21.86
C MET A 496 -4.53 100.96 -22.97
N ARG A 497 -4.37 101.33 -24.25
CA ARG A 497 -4.61 100.42 -25.38
C ARG A 497 -3.75 99.16 -25.33
N GLU A 498 -2.47 99.31 -24.95
CA GLU A 498 -1.58 98.15 -24.79
C GLU A 498 -2.01 97.24 -23.63
N GLN A 499 -2.48 97.83 -22.51
CA GLN A 499 -3.06 97.08 -21.40
C GLN A 499 -4.32 96.33 -21.80
N ILE A 500 -5.24 96.98 -22.55
CA ILE A 500 -6.46 96.34 -23.07
C ILE A 500 -6.11 95.12 -23.93
N LYS A 501 -5.16 95.28 -24.86
CA LYS A 501 -4.70 94.18 -25.72
C LYS A 501 -4.15 93.02 -24.89
N THR A 502 -3.35 93.32 -23.88
CA THR A 502 -2.79 92.32 -22.96
C THR A 502 -3.89 91.57 -22.21
N VAL A 503 -4.87 92.28 -21.67
CA VAL A 503 -5.96 91.66 -20.90
C VAL A 503 -6.90 90.86 -21.80
N SER A 504 -7.20 91.34 -23.01
CA SER A 504 -7.98 90.57 -23.99
C SER A 504 -7.27 89.26 -24.35
N GLY A 505 -5.96 89.29 -24.58
CA GLY A 505 -5.17 88.07 -24.83
C GLY A 505 -5.16 87.11 -23.63
N ALA A 506 -5.14 87.64 -22.40
CA ALA A 506 -5.27 86.83 -21.19
C ALA A 506 -6.67 86.20 -21.07
N ALA A 507 -7.74 86.92 -21.45
CA ALA A 507 -9.10 86.40 -21.48
C ALA A 507 -9.24 85.21 -22.44
N ASP A 508 -8.70 85.36 -23.66
CA ASP A 508 -8.68 84.28 -24.66
C ASP A 508 -7.90 83.06 -24.17
N ALA A 509 -6.76 83.27 -23.50
CA ALA A 509 -5.99 82.19 -22.89
C ALA A 509 -6.78 81.45 -21.80
N ILE A 510 -7.58 82.16 -20.99
CA ILE A 510 -8.48 81.55 -19.99
C ILE A 510 -9.55 80.70 -20.69
N GLN A 511 -10.17 81.18 -21.78
CA GLN A 511 -11.13 80.40 -22.56
C GLN A 511 -10.52 79.08 -23.06
N GLN A 512 -9.31 79.13 -23.62
CA GLN A 512 -8.61 77.93 -24.08
C GLN A 512 -8.25 76.98 -22.93
N ALA A 513 -7.82 77.53 -21.79
CA ALA A 513 -7.54 76.73 -20.59
C ALA A 513 -8.80 76.01 -20.09
N VAL A 514 -9.96 76.67 -20.10
CA VAL A 514 -11.25 76.06 -19.73
C VAL A 514 -11.61 74.91 -20.67
N LEU A 515 -11.40 75.05 -21.98
CA LEU A 515 -11.64 73.95 -22.94
C LEU A 515 -10.75 72.74 -22.68
N ASN A 516 -9.45 72.95 -22.43
CA ASN A 516 -8.53 71.87 -22.07
C ASN A 516 -8.92 71.20 -20.74
N LEU A 517 -9.36 71.99 -19.76
CA LEU A 517 -9.89 71.51 -18.49
C LEU A 517 -11.11 70.60 -18.67
N ARG A 518 -12.04 70.95 -19.57
CA ARG A 518 -13.21 70.10 -19.88
C ARG A 518 -12.79 68.74 -20.44
N ASN A 519 -11.83 68.69 -21.36
CA ASN A 519 -11.33 67.43 -21.90
C ASN A 519 -10.67 66.57 -20.81
N GLN A 520 -9.92 67.20 -19.89
CA GLN A 520 -9.35 66.49 -18.73
C GLN A 520 -10.43 65.96 -17.79
N GLN A 521 -11.48 66.74 -17.51
CA GLN A 521 -12.60 66.30 -16.68
C GLN A 521 -13.27 65.04 -17.23
N GLU A 522 -13.44 64.93 -18.55
CA GLU A 522 -14.02 63.74 -19.18
C GLU A 522 -13.14 62.48 -19.01
N LEU A 523 -11.82 62.64 -19.16
CA LEU A 523 -10.85 61.55 -18.91
C LEU A 523 -10.87 61.10 -17.44
N VAL A 524 -10.92 62.06 -16.52
CA VAL A 524 -10.97 61.76 -15.07
C VAL A 524 -12.30 61.12 -14.71
N ALA A 525 -13.42 61.52 -15.32
CA ALA A 525 -14.73 60.89 -15.12
C ALA A 525 -14.74 59.42 -15.57
N SER A 526 -14.18 59.13 -16.74
CA SER A 526 -14.00 57.77 -17.25
C SER A 526 -13.11 56.92 -16.33
N SER A 527 -12.06 57.53 -15.79
CA SER A 527 -11.16 56.88 -14.81
C SER A 527 -11.89 56.55 -13.51
N ALA A 528 -12.72 57.46 -12.99
CA ALA A 528 -13.55 57.23 -11.82
C ALA A 528 -14.51 56.04 -12.03
N GLN A 529 -15.16 55.96 -13.19
CA GLN A 529 -16.04 54.85 -13.54
C GLN A 529 -15.28 53.52 -13.62
N THR A 530 -14.08 53.53 -14.20
CA THR A 530 -13.19 52.36 -14.26
C THR A 530 -12.80 51.90 -12.86
N LEU A 531 -12.44 52.81 -11.95
CA LEU A 531 -12.14 52.49 -10.55
C LEU A 531 -13.34 51.89 -9.82
N GLY A 532 -14.55 52.41 -10.07
CA GLY A 532 -15.79 51.81 -9.54
C GLY A 532 -15.98 50.37 -10.01
N GLY A 533 -15.69 50.08 -11.29
CA GLY A 533 -15.70 48.71 -11.83
C GLY A 533 -14.66 47.80 -11.17
N VAL A 534 -13.43 48.29 -11.01
CA VAL A 534 -12.34 47.56 -10.32
C VAL A 534 -12.71 47.24 -8.88
N SER A 535 -13.27 48.20 -8.14
CA SER A 535 -13.75 47.99 -6.77
C SER A 535 -14.77 46.84 -6.71
N SER A 536 -15.78 46.86 -7.58
CA SER A 536 -16.81 45.82 -7.62
C SER A 536 -16.23 44.44 -7.93
N GLU A 537 -15.27 44.35 -8.84
CA GLU A 537 -14.61 43.08 -9.18
C GLU A 537 -13.72 42.58 -8.03
N LEU A 538 -13.08 43.49 -7.31
CA LEU A 538 -12.26 43.18 -6.14
C LEU A 538 -13.12 42.59 -5.01
N ALA A 539 -14.26 43.20 -4.70
CA ALA A 539 -15.23 42.68 -3.73
C ALA A 539 -15.77 41.30 -4.14
N ARG A 540 -16.08 41.11 -5.43
CA ARG A 540 -16.52 39.82 -5.97
C ARG A 540 -15.43 38.74 -5.83
N THR A 541 -14.18 39.11 -6.10
CA THR A 541 -13.04 38.21 -5.97
C THR A 541 -12.78 37.83 -4.51
N GLY A 542 -12.86 38.80 -3.59
CA GLY A 542 -12.80 38.55 -2.15
C GLY A 542 -13.84 37.52 -1.71
N GLY A 543 -15.10 37.70 -2.10
CA GLY A 543 -16.17 36.74 -1.78
C GLY A 543 -15.94 35.34 -2.36
N LYS A 544 -15.36 35.23 -3.57
CA LYS A 544 -14.98 33.92 -4.14
C LYS A 544 -13.87 33.23 -3.35
N ILE A 545 -12.86 33.99 -2.89
CA ILE A 545 -11.77 33.44 -2.08
C ILE A 545 -12.30 32.98 -0.72
N GLU A 546 -13.20 33.73 -0.08
CA GLU A 546 -13.86 33.30 1.16
C GLU A 546 -14.61 31.97 0.99
N SER A 547 -15.41 31.85 -0.08
CA SER A 547 -16.11 30.60 -0.38
C SER A 547 -15.16 29.45 -0.65
N LEU A 548 -14.05 29.70 -1.36
CA LEU A 548 -13.05 28.68 -1.64
C LEU A 548 -12.31 28.25 -0.37
N ALA A 549 -11.92 29.20 0.48
CA ALA A 549 -11.29 28.94 1.77
C ALA A 549 -12.19 28.08 2.67
N ALA A 550 -13.50 28.34 2.68
CA ALA A 550 -14.48 27.52 3.40
C ALA A 550 -14.51 26.07 2.84
N GLN A 551 -14.56 25.91 1.52
CA GLN A 551 -14.53 24.57 0.90
C GLN A 551 -13.23 23.81 1.20
N VAL A 552 -12.08 24.48 1.14
CA VAL A 552 -10.77 23.89 1.47
C VAL A 552 -10.75 23.43 2.93
N ASN A 553 -11.26 24.22 3.87
CA ASN A 553 -11.34 23.80 5.28
C ASN A 553 -12.24 22.58 5.50
N THR A 554 -13.37 22.49 4.78
CA THR A 554 -14.21 21.28 4.80
C THR A 554 -13.43 20.08 4.26
N GLY A 555 -12.74 20.22 3.12
CA GLY A 555 -11.91 19.16 2.53
C GLY A 555 -10.76 18.73 3.45
N ILE A 556 -10.14 19.67 4.17
CA ILE A 556 -9.15 19.38 5.22
C ILE A 556 -9.75 18.50 6.32
N THR A 557 -10.97 18.81 6.75
CA THR A 557 -11.67 18.04 7.80
C THR A 557 -11.95 16.62 7.32
N GLU A 558 -12.42 16.45 6.08
CA GLU A 558 -12.64 15.13 5.46
C GLU A 558 -11.34 14.34 5.31
N ILE A 559 -10.23 14.98 4.90
CA ILE A 559 -8.91 14.35 4.84
C ILE A 559 -8.50 13.84 6.22
N LEU A 560 -8.64 14.67 7.27
CA LEU A 560 -8.27 14.26 8.63
C LEU A 560 -9.08 13.06 9.12
N ILE A 561 -10.39 13.02 8.83
CA ILE A 561 -11.25 11.86 9.15
C ILE A 561 -10.74 10.61 8.42
N GLY A 562 -10.52 10.69 7.10
CA GLY A 562 -10.02 9.57 6.32
C GLY A 562 -8.64 9.08 6.78
N MET A 563 -7.79 9.99 7.27
CA MET A 563 -6.49 9.62 7.82
C MET A 563 -6.58 8.86 9.15
N ASP A 564 -7.52 9.21 10.01
CA ASP A 564 -7.76 8.46 11.24
C ASP A 564 -8.35 7.08 10.93
N GLU A 565 -9.21 6.95 9.92
CA GLU A 565 -9.68 5.65 9.42
C GLU A 565 -8.55 4.77 8.87
N ILE A 566 -7.67 5.33 8.03
CA ILE A 566 -6.50 4.60 7.50
C ILE A 566 -5.56 4.22 8.65
N SER A 567 -5.32 5.12 9.62
CA SER A 567 -4.50 4.81 10.78
C SER A 567 -5.08 3.67 11.61
N GLY A 568 -6.41 3.61 11.74
CA GLY A 568 -7.09 2.49 12.39
C GLY A 568 -6.94 1.18 11.62
N ALA A 569 -7.11 1.21 10.30
CA ALA A 569 -6.91 0.04 9.44
C ALA A 569 -5.46 -0.48 9.48
N GLU A 570 -4.48 0.40 9.48
CA GLU A 570 -3.05 0.04 9.60
C GLU A 570 -2.75 -0.65 10.94
N HIS A 571 -3.35 -0.20 12.05
CA HIS A 571 -3.20 -0.88 13.33
C HIS A 571 -3.75 -2.33 13.29
N ILE A 572 -4.83 -2.57 12.57
CA ILE A 572 -5.38 -3.91 12.36
C ILE A 572 -4.42 -4.76 11.52
N VAL A 573 -3.85 -4.20 10.45
CA VAL A 573 -2.87 -4.90 9.60
C VAL A 573 -1.64 -5.33 10.40
N ILE A 574 -1.11 -4.46 11.26
CA ILE A 574 0.01 -4.80 12.16
C ILE A 574 -0.37 -5.95 13.09
N GLN A 575 -1.55 -5.88 13.71
CA GLN A 575 -2.02 -6.92 14.63
C GLN A 575 -2.19 -8.28 13.94
N GLU A 576 -2.74 -8.29 12.72
CA GLU A 576 -2.86 -9.50 11.90
C GLU A 576 -1.49 -10.04 11.46
N ALA A 577 -0.52 -9.17 11.15
CA ALA A 577 0.85 -9.56 10.85
C ALA A 577 1.52 -10.24 12.06
N GLU A 578 1.36 -9.68 13.26
CA GLU A 578 1.85 -10.28 14.51
C GLU A 578 1.21 -11.65 14.77
N SER A 579 -0.12 -11.77 14.61
CA SER A 579 -0.81 -13.06 14.77
C SER A 579 -0.38 -14.08 13.72
N LEU A 580 -0.12 -13.66 12.48
CA LEU A 580 0.40 -14.51 11.42
C LEU A 580 1.79 -15.03 11.78
N ASN A 581 2.64 -14.19 12.37
CA ASN A 581 3.97 -14.58 12.84
C ASN A 581 3.90 -15.68 13.90
N GLU A 582 3.03 -15.54 14.91
CA GLU A 582 2.82 -16.60 15.92
C GLU A 582 2.37 -17.93 15.31
N ILE A 583 1.49 -17.88 14.30
CA ILE A 583 1.03 -19.07 13.58
C ILE A 583 2.17 -19.71 12.79
N ILE A 584 2.98 -18.91 12.08
CA ILE A 584 4.14 -19.41 11.34
C ILE A 584 5.14 -20.05 12.28
N ASP A 585 5.50 -19.41 13.39
CA ASP A 585 6.42 -19.97 14.37
C ASP A 585 5.92 -21.31 14.91
N SER A 586 4.63 -21.42 15.21
CA SER A 586 4.00 -22.68 15.61
C SER A 586 4.09 -23.76 14.52
N VAL A 587 3.74 -23.42 13.27
CA VAL A 587 3.80 -24.34 12.13
C VAL A 587 5.23 -24.78 11.86
N GLN A 588 6.18 -23.85 11.87
CA GLN A 588 7.60 -24.07 11.66
C GLN A 588 8.17 -25.02 12.73
N ASN A 589 7.81 -24.79 14.00
CA ASN A 589 8.19 -25.65 15.10
C ASN A 589 7.54 -27.07 15.03
N GLN A 590 6.39 -27.22 14.36
CA GLN A 590 5.81 -28.55 14.09
C GLN A 590 6.49 -29.28 12.93
N ILE A 591 6.79 -28.58 11.85
CA ILE A 591 7.40 -29.18 10.65
C ILE A 591 8.91 -29.42 10.81
N ASP A 592 9.60 -28.65 11.65
CA ASP A 592 11.03 -28.84 11.97
C ASP A 592 11.30 -30.12 12.78
N LYS A 593 10.27 -30.72 13.37
CA LYS A 593 10.36 -32.06 13.99
C LYS A 593 10.58 -33.17 12.97
N PHE A 594 10.31 -32.89 11.69
CA PHE A 594 10.53 -33.80 10.58
C PHE A 594 11.81 -33.44 9.83
N LYS A 595 12.69 -34.42 9.71
CA LYS A 595 13.92 -34.28 8.93
C LYS A 595 13.65 -34.63 7.48
N THR A 596 13.89 -33.69 6.56
CA THR A 596 13.70 -33.89 5.12
C THR A 596 15.04 -34.19 4.45
N SER A 597 15.01 -34.80 3.26
CA SER A 597 16.22 -35.19 2.54
C SER A 597 17.03 -33.99 2.02
N ALA A 598 16.41 -32.80 1.92
CA ALA A 598 17.06 -31.56 1.54
C ALA A 598 18.02 -30.99 2.61
N GLU A 599 17.98 -31.51 3.86
CA GLU A 599 18.89 -31.12 4.94
C GLU A 599 20.15 -32.00 5.03
N THR A 600 20.32 -32.95 4.11
CA THR A 600 21.44 -33.93 4.08
C THR A 600 22.40 -33.75 2.89
N GLU A 601 22.10 -32.85 1.98
CA GLU A 601 23.06 -32.25 1.02
C GLU A 601 23.55 -30.92 1.56
#